data_AF-A0L9W5-F1
#
_entry.id   AF-A0L9W5-F1
#
_cell.length_a   1.000
_cell.length_b   1.000
_cell.length_c   1.000
_cell.angle_alpha   90.00
_cell.angle_beta   90.00
_cell.angle_gamma   90.00
#
_symmetry.space_group_name_H-M   'P 1'
#
loop_
_entity.id
_entity.type
_entity.pdbx_description
1 polymer ?
#
loop_
_entity_poly.entity_id
_entity_poly.type
_entity_poly.pdbx_seq_one_letter_code
_entity_poly.pdbx_strand_id
1 'polypeptide(L)' 'MFRLLLSLILTFFLLIFSSQNMHDVEVRFVFGEPVEMPLILALAGAFIGGFGIATFSFLVQSAASRKKDVDEF' A
#
# COMPACT_ATOMS: atom_id res chain seq x y z
N MET A 1 28.01 4.03 -13.35
CA MET A 1 28.46 3.16 -12.23
C MET A 1 27.87 3.60 -10.89
N PHE A 2 27.90 4.89 -10.52
CA PHE A 2 27.26 5.40 -9.30
C PHE A 2 25.80 4.97 -9.12
N ARG A 3 24.97 5.02 -10.18
CA ARG A 3 23.58 4.53 -10.14
C ARG A 3 23.45 3.06 -9.75
N LEU A 4 24.35 2.19 -10.24
CA LEU A 4 24.36 0.76 -9.91
C LEU A 4 24.79 0.52 -8.46
N LEU A 5 25.76 1.30 -7.98
CA LEU A 5 26.23 1.26 -6.60
C LEU A 5 25.13 1.71 -5.64
N LEU A 6 24.43 2.79 -5.98
CA LEU A 6 23.29 3.29 -5.21
C LEU A 6 22.10 2.32 -5.21
N SER A 7 21.78 1.70 -6.35
CA SER A 7 20.73 0.66 -6.41
C SER A 7 21.11 -0.58 -5.60
N LEU A 8 22.38 -0.97 -5.60
CA LEU A 8 22.87 -2.10 -4.81
C LEU A 8 22.77 -1.82 -3.30
N ILE A 9 23.22 -0.64 -2.87
CA ILE A 9 23.10 -0.20 -1.47
C ILE A 9 21.62 -0.19 -1.05
N LEU A 10 20.74 0.41 -1.86
CA LEU A 10 19.31 0.44 -1.59
C LEU A 10 18.72 -0.97 -1.49
N THR A 11 19.14 -1.88 -2.37
CA THR A 11 18.68 -3.28 -2.36
C THR A 11 19.09 -4.00 -1.08
N PHE A 12 20.33 -3.83 -0.61
CA PHE A 12 20.76 -4.38 0.68
C PHE A 12 19.95 -3.83 1.85
N PHE A 13 19.67 -2.52 1.86
CA PHE A 13 18.82 -1.92 2.88
C PHE A 13 17.40 -2.50 2.86
N LEU A 14 16.80 -2.66 1.68
CA LEU A 14 15.49 -3.28 1.53
C LEU A 14 15.48 -4.73 1.99
N LEU A 15 16.54 -5.49 1.70
CA LEU A 15 16.68 -6.89 2.12
C LEU A 15 16.77 -6.99 3.65
N ILE A 16 17.60 -6.15 4.28
CA ILE A 16 17.73 -6.09 5.74
C ILE A 16 16.40 -5.69 6.37
N PHE A 17 15.75 -4.65 5.83
CA PHE A 17 14.43 -4.20 6.29
C PHE A 17 13.39 -5.34 6.21
N SER A 18 13.32 -6.03 5.07
CA SER A 18 12.41 -7.17 4.89
C SER A 18 12.71 -8.29 5.87
N SER A 19 13.98 -8.65 6.06
CA SER A 19 14.41 -9.72 6.96
C SER A 19 14.07 -9.42 8.43
N GLN A 20 14.23 -8.16 8.86
CA GLN A 20 13.88 -7.74 10.22
C GLN A 20 12.37 -7.66 10.46
N ASN A 21 11.58 -7.41 9.41
CA ASN A 21 10.12 -7.31 9.49
C ASN A 21 9.40 -8.61 9.08
N MET A 22 10.12 -9.74 9.07
CA MET A 22 9.53 -11.08 8.88
C MET A 22 8.92 -11.66 10.15
N HIS A 23 9.03 -10.98 11.30
CA HIS A 23 8.37 -11.45 12.51
C HIS A 23 6.85 -11.48 12.32
N ASP A 24 6.23 -12.58 12.75
CA ASP A 24 4.80 -12.77 12.65
C ASP A 24 4.07 -11.87 13.63
N VAL A 25 2.98 -11.27 13.15
CA VAL A 25 2.07 -10.44 13.93
C VAL A 25 0.67 -11.00 13.76
N GLU A 26 -0.05 -11.03 14.88
CA GLU A 26 -1.45 -11.41 14.91
C GLU A 26 -2.31 -10.23 14.43
N VAL A 27 -2.85 -10.34 13.22
CA VAL A 27 -3.78 -9.36 12.67
C VAL A 27 -5.20 -9.80 12.99
N ARG A 28 -5.89 -9.00 13.81
CA ARG A 28 -7.29 -9.21 14.17
C ARG A 28 -8.19 -8.36 13.28
N PHE A 29 -8.90 -9.01 12.38
CA PHE A 29 -9.93 -8.36 11.57
C PHE A 29 -11.21 -8.16 12.39
N VAL A 30 -12.06 -7.20 11.97
CA VAL A 30 -13.35 -6.91 12.64
C VAL A 30 -14.26 -8.14 12.65
N PHE A 31 -14.12 -9.03 11.67
CA PHE A 31 -14.81 -10.30 11.58
C PHE A 31 -13.81 -11.42 11.28
N GLY A 32 -13.99 -12.59 11.91
CA GLY A 32 -13.19 -13.79 11.64
C GLY A 32 -12.15 -14.13 12.72
N GLU A 33 -11.41 -15.21 12.47
CA GLU A 33 -10.30 -15.64 13.32
C GLU A 33 -9.06 -14.76 13.10
N PRO A 34 -8.20 -14.59 14.12
CA PRO A 34 -6.94 -13.89 13.97
C PRO A 34 -6.06 -14.57 12.91
N VAL A 35 -5.44 -13.76 12.06
CA VAL A 35 -4.52 -14.25 11.02
C VAL A 35 -3.11 -13.85 11.41
N GLU A 36 -2.24 -14.85 11.61
CA GLU A 36 -0.81 -14.62 11.76
C GLU A 36 -0.18 -14.38 10.39
N MET A 37 0.51 -13.26 10.24
CA MET A 37 1.26 -12.96 9.03
C MET A 37 2.50 -12.13 9.33
N PRO A 38 3.54 -12.19 8.48
CA PRO A 38 4.69 -11.31 8.57
C PRO A 38 4.29 -9.83 8.62
N LEU A 39 4.89 -9.06 9.53
CA LEU A 39 4.63 -7.63 9.70
C LEU A 39 4.73 -6.84 8.40
N ILE A 40 5.72 -7.17 7.57
CA ILE A 40 5.91 -6.56 6.25
C ILE A 40 4.67 -6.71 5.35
N LEU A 41 4.00 -7.87 5.39
CA LEU A 41 2.80 -8.13 4.60
C LEU A 41 1.60 -7.34 5.13
N ALA A 42 1.44 -7.27 6.45
CA ALA A 42 0.39 -6.47 7.07
C ALA A 42 0.52 -4.97 6.70
N LEU A 43 1.75 -4.43 6.79
CA LEU A 43 2.04 -3.03 6.42
C LEU A 43 1.85 -2.77 4.92
N ALA A 44 2.36 -3.67 4.07
CA ALA A 44 2.20 -3.55 2.61
C ALA A 44 0.73 -3.62 2.20
N GLY A 45 -0.03 -4.56 2.77
CA GLY A 45 -1.47 -4.69 2.54
C GLY A 45 -2.25 -3.45 2.95
N ALA A 46 -1.98 -2.91 4.14
CA ALA A 46 -2.61 -1.68 4.62
C ALA A 46 -2.29 -0.47 3.71
N PHE A 47 -1.04 -0.33 3.29
CA PHE A 47 -0.61 0.76 2.42
C PHE A 47 -1.26 0.67 1.02
N ILE A 48 -1.18 -0.50 0.37
CA ILE A 48 -1.77 -0.72 -0.96
C ILE A 48 -3.30 -0.57 -0.90
N GLY A 49 -3.93 -1.12 0.14
CA GLY A 49 -5.37 -0.97 0.37
C GLY A 49 -5.79 0.49 0.50
N GLY A 50 -5.08 1.26 1.35
CA GLY A 50 -5.33 2.70 1.52
C GLY A 50 -5.12 3.49 0.22
N PHE A 51 -4.04 3.22 -0.51
CA PHE A 51 -3.78 3.85 -1.81
C PHE A 51 -4.85 3.53 -2.84
N GLY A 52 -5.30 2.27 -2.90
CA GLY A 52 -6.38 1.83 -3.78
C GLY A 52 -7.70 2.54 -3.48
N ILE A 53 -8.10 2.62 -2.20
CA ILE A 53 -9.32 3.34 -1.78
C ILE A 53 -9.23 4.83 -2.11
N ALA A 54 -8.09 5.47 -1.85
CA ALA A 54 -7.88 6.88 -2.16
C ALA A 54 -7.97 7.15 -3.66
N THR A 55 -7.32 6.30 -4.47
CA THR A 55 -7.34 6.40 -5.93
C THR A 55 -8.76 6.22 -6.48
N PHE A 56 -9.48 5.20 -6.00
CA PHE A 56 -10.87 4.96 -6.38
C PHE A 56 -11.77 6.13 -6.00
N SER A 57 -11.64 6.65 -4.78
CA SER A 57 -12.40 7.80 -4.30
C SER A 57 -12.17 9.03 -5.18
N PHE A 58 -10.91 9.30 -5.54
CA PHE A 58 -10.56 10.40 -6.42
C PHE A 58 -11.14 10.23 -7.83
N LEU A 59 -11.10 9.02 -8.40
CA LEU A 59 -11.69 8.73 -9.71
C LEU A 59 -13.21 8.93 -9.70
N VAL A 60 -13.91 8.40 -8.69
CA VAL A 60 -15.36 8.56 -8.54
C VAL A 60 -15.74 10.03 -8.36
N GLN A 61 -15.02 10.77 -7.51
CA GLN A 61 -15.26 12.19 -7.31
C GLN A 61 -15.03 13.00 -8.59
N SER A 62 -13.95 12.71 -9.32
CA SER A 62 -13.64 13.37 -10.58
C SER A 62 -14.71 13.09 -11.65
N ALA A 63 -15.19 11.84 -11.75
CA ALA A 63 -16.26 11.47 -12.67
C ALA A 63 -17.60 12.14 -12.32
N ALA A 64 -17.95 12.21 -11.03
CA ALA A 64 -19.16 12.86 -10.55
C ALA A 64 -19.14 14.38 -10.81
N SER A 65 -18.01 15.05 -10.54
CA SER A 65 -17.86 16.49 -10.82
C SER A 65 -17.92 16.81 -12.31
N ARG A 66 -17.37 15.94 -13.17
CA ARG A 66 -17.43 16.12 -14.63
C ARG A 66 -18.85 15.94 -15.19
N LYS A 67 -19.68 15.11 -14.56
CA LYS A 67 -21.08 14.95 -14.95
C LYS A 67 -21.90 16.20 -14.62
N LYS A 68 -21.67 16.81 -13.45
CA LYS A 68 -22.37 18.04 -13.03
C LYS A 68 -22.10 19.21 -13.99
N ASP A 69 -20.88 19.32 -14.50
CA ASP A 69 -20.49 20.36 -15.47
C ASP A 69 -21.18 20.20 -16.83
N VAL A 70 -21.61 18.99 -17.21
CA VAL A 70 -22.31 18.72 -18.49
C VAL A 70 -23.82 18.95 -18.38
N ASP A 71 -24.41 18.73 -17.20
CA ASP A 71 -25.84 18.93 -16.96
C ASP A 71 -26.20 20.41 -16.68
N GLU A 72 -25.21 21.29 -16.48
CA GLU A 72 -25.39 22.76 -16.30
C GLU A 72 -25.23 23.57 -17.62
N PHE A 73 -25.02 22.91 -18.78
CA PHE A 73 -25.08 23.49 -20.13
C PHE A 73 -26.35 23.05 -20.88
#